data_AF-A0A940BBL1-F1
#
_entry.id   AF-A0A940BBL1-F1
#
_cell.length_a   1.000
_cell.length_b   1.000
_cell.length_c   1.000
_cell.angle_alpha   90.00
_cell.angle_beta   90.00
_cell.angle_gamma   90.00
#
_symmetry.space_group_name_H-M   'P 1'
#
loop_
_entity.id
_entity.type
_entity.pdbx_description
1 polymer ?
#
loop_
_entity_poly.entity_id
_entity_poly.type
_entity_poly.pdbx_seq_one_letter_code
_entity_poly.pdbx_strand_id
1 'polypeptide(L)'
;MKKRGLILIIMMAMIMPLISSAQTDQLWLRCPHKTIESVTLYSQMPESATDKVIEAEFAAAATNFKKVKKPKDANFQIRLEPNSNLGAEGFEIKVNSNQGYTIAAETPAGALYGTYELLRMMRLYNSRPLTSKPAFQVRILNHWDNPDGSVERGYAGKSIWFKDGKINFRSDIE
;
A
#
# COMPACT_ATOMS: atom_id res chain seq x y z
N MET A 1 13.12 56.89 6.77
CA MET A 1 13.88 55.68 7.20
C MET A 1 13.04 54.43 7.53
N LYS A 2 11.69 54.45 7.50
CA LYS A 2 10.86 53.28 7.88
C LYS A 2 10.50 52.28 6.76
N LYS A 3 10.66 52.63 5.47
CA LYS A 3 10.24 51.77 4.34
C LYS A 3 11.25 50.68 3.94
N ARG A 4 12.54 50.83 4.27
CA ARG A 4 13.59 49.85 3.90
C ARG A 4 13.59 48.60 4.80
N GLY A 5 13.19 48.72 6.07
CA GLY A 5 13.08 47.57 6.99
C GLY A 5 11.91 46.63 6.65
N LEU A 6 10.79 47.18 6.16
CA LEU A 6 9.60 46.38 5.83
C LEU A 6 9.81 45.50 4.58
N ILE A 7 10.56 46.00 3.59
CA ILE A 7 10.87 45.26 2.36
C ILE A 7 11.82 44.09 2.65
N LEU A 8 12.77 44.27 3.58
CA LEU A 8 13.69 43.19 3.97
C LEU A 8 12.97 42.04 4.69
N ILE A 9 11.98 42.35 5.54
CA ILE A 9 11.17 41.34 6.26
C ILE A 9 10.29 40.54 5.28
N ILE A 10 9.69 41.20 4.29
CA ILE A 10 8.87 40.53 3.25
C ILE A 10 9.75 39.65 2.35
N MET A 11 10.97 40.08 2.00
CA MET A 11 11.91 39.23 1.25
C MET A 11 12.40 38.03 2.08
N MET A 12 12.62 38.18 3.38
CA MET A 12 13.05 37.05 4.24
C MET A 12 11.94 36.01 4.45
N ALA A 13 10.66 36.42 4.40
CA ALA A 13 9.52 35.51 4.47
C ALA A 13 9.27 34.71 3.17
N MET A 14 9.76 35.19 2.01
CA MET A 14 9.61 34.49 0.73
C MET A 14 10.73 33.49 0.41
N ILE A 15 11.79 33.42 1.23
CA ILE A 15 12.96 32.54 0.99
C ILE A 15 12.98 31.33 1.95
N MET A 16 11.99 31.16 2.83
CA MET A 16 11.84 29.86 3.49
C MET A 16 11.27 28.88 2.46
N PRO A 17 12.04 27.88 1.97
CA PRO A 17 11.39 26.75 1.35
C PRO A 17 10.40 26.21 2.39
N LEU A 18 9.15 25.99 1.99
CA LEU A 18 8.32 25.07 2.75
C LEU A 18 9.09 23.76 2.78
N ILE A 19 9.80 23.51 3.89
CA ILE A 19 10.24 22.18 4.25
C ILE A 19 8.93 21.48 4.61
N SER A 20 8.22 21.01 3.58
CA SER A 20 7.23 19.98 3.78
C SER A 20 8.04 18.81 4.33
N SER A 21 7.90 18.53 5.63
CA SER A 21 8.40 17.27 6.17
C SER A 21 7.84 16.19 5.27
N ALA A 22 8.69 15.36 4.67
CA ALA A 22 8.24 14.20 3.94
C ALA A 22 7.20 13.50 4.82
N GLN A 23 5.94 13.41 4.38
CA GLN A 23 4.87 12.79 5.15
C GLN A 23 5.33 11.37 5.47
N THR A 24 5.75 11.14 6.73
CA THR A 24 6.53 9.95 7.11
C THR A 24 5.67 8.74 7.41
N ASP A 25 4.37 8.96 7.56
CA ASP A 25 3.30 8.00 7.86
C ASP A 25 3.22 6.84 6.87
N GLN A 26 3.47 7.07 5.58
CA GLN A 26 3.35 6.03 4.55
C GLN A 26 4.50 5.00 4.52
N LEU A 27 5.57 5.18 5.30
CA LEU A 27 6.73 4.26 5.35
C LEU A 27 7.25 3.88 3.94
N TRP A 28 7.34 2.58 3.61
CA TRP A 28 7.76 2.10 2.29
C TRP A 28 6.62 2.08 1.26
N LEU A 29 5.39 2.37 1.68
CA LEU A 29 4.22 2.44 0.81
C LEU A 29 4.06 3.77 0.07
N ARG A 30 5.02 4.69 0.24
CA ARG A 30 5.03 6.00 -0.44
C ARG A 30 4.83 5.89 -1.95
N CYS A 31 3.91 6.69 -2.46
CA CYS A 31 3.68 6.93 -3.89
C CYS A 31 4.01 8.41 -4.19
N PRO A 32 5.30 8.79 -4.27
CA PRO A 32 5.68 10.20 -4.42
C PRO A 32 5.14 10.82 -5.71
N HIS A 33 4.95 10.01 -6.75
CA HIS A 33 4.21 10.34 -7.98
C HIS A 33 3.37 9.10 -8.30
N LYS A 34 2.10 9.27 -8.68
CA LYS A 34 1.26 8.17 -9.14
C LYS A 34 2.00 7.42 -10.25
N THR A 35 2.53 6.25 -9.92
CA THR A 35 3.55 5.56 -10.71
C THR A 35 2.96 4.92 -11.96
N ILE A 36 1.64 4.74 -11.96
CA ILE A 36 0.86 4.11 -13.02
C ILE A 36 -0.13 5.14 -13.56
N GLU A 37 -0.06 5.45 -14.86
CA GLU A 37 -0.96 6.42 -15.49
C GLU A 37 -2.41 5.94 -15.49
N SER A 38 -2.64 4.66 -15.77
CA SER A 38 -3.98 4.08 -15.85
C SER A 38 -4.00 2.61 -15.43
N VAL A 39 -4.91 2.27 -14.53
CA VAL A 39 -5.22 0.90 -14.11
C VAL A 39 -6.66 0.56 -14.50
N THR A 40 -6.82 -0.43 -15.38
CA THR A 40 -8.08 -1.14 -15.61
C THR A 40 -8.00 -2.52 -14.95
N LEU A 41 -8.68 -2.65 -13.81
CA LEU A 41 -8.62 -3.85 -12.97
C LEU A 41 -9.79 -4.79 -13.28
N TYR A 42 -9.48 -6.05 -13.60
CA TYR A 42 -10.43 -7.16 -13.56
C TYR A 42 -10.10 -8.05 -12.36
N SER A 43 -11.09 -8.37 -11.54
CA SER A 43 -10.92 -9.27 -10.39
C SER A 43 -11.94 -10.41 -10.46
N GLN A 44 -11.47 -11.65 -10.33
CA GLN A 44 -12.31 -12.84 -10.15
C GLN A 44 -12.68 -13.10 -8.69
N MET A 45 -12.19 -12.26 -7.76
CA MET A 45 -12.45 -12.47 -6.35
C MET A 45 -13.94 -12.23 -6.01
N PRO A 46 -14.48 -12.94 -5.00
CA PRO A 46 -15.78 -12.60 -4.46
C PRO A 46 -15.74 -11.21 -3.82
N GLU A 47 -16.89 -10.53 -3.82
CA GLU A 47 -17.02 -9.24 -3.14
C GLU A 47 -16.77 -9.44 -1.63
N SER A 48 -15.62 -8.96 -1.18
CA SER A 48 -15.07 -9.23 0.14
C SER A 48 -14.23 -8.04 0.61
N ALA A 49 -13.90 -7.99 1.91
CA ALA A 49 -13.01 -6.97 2.44
C ALA A 49 -11.64 -6.99 1.72
N THR A 50 -11.14 -8.17 1.38
CA THR A 50 -9.87 -8.32 0.66
C THR A 50 -9.93 -7.76 -0.77
N ASP A 51 -11.03 -7.99 -1.51
CA ASP A 51 -11.22 -7.38 -2.84
C ASP A 51 -11.24 -5.85 -2.76
N LYS A 52 -11.93 -5.30 -1.76
CA LYS A 52 -11.98 -3.85 -1.51
C LYS A 52 -10.59 -3.27 -1.20
N VAL A 53 -9.77 -3.99 -0.42
CA VAL A 53 -8.40 -3.55 -0.14
C VAL A 53 -7.55 -3.59 -1.41
N ILE A 54 -7.60 -4.66 -2.19
CA ILE A 54 -6.84 -4.74 -3.46
C ILE A 54 -7.24 -3.60 -4.41
N GLU A 55 -8.54 -3.32 -4.53
CA GLU A 55 -9.02 -2.18 -5.31
C GLU A 55 -8.51 -0.85 -4.80
N ALA A 56 -8.56 -0.63 -3.49
CA ALA A 56 -8.07 0.60 -2.86
C ALA A 56 -6.56 0.81 -3.09
N GLU A 57 -5.76 -0.25 -2.98
CA GLU A 57 -4.31 -0.20 -3.20
C GLU A 57 -3.96 0.13 -4.66
N PHE A 58 -4.65 -0.49 -5.63
CA PHE A 58 -4.48 -0.14 -7.05
C PHE A 58 -4.96 1.29 -7.35
N ALA A 59 -6.06 1.74 -6.74
CA ALA A 59 -6.57 3.09 -6.90
C ALA A 59 -5.62 4.14 -6.31
N ALA A 60 -5.00 3.86 -5.17
CA ALA A 60 -3.97 4.70 -4.56
C ALA A 60 -2.69 4.78 -5.40
N ALA A 61 -2.32 3.69 -6.10
CA ALA A 61 -1.13 3.65 -6.94
C ALA A 61 -1.29 4.35 -8.31
N ALA A 62 -2.52 4.55 -8.79
CA ALA A 62 -2.82 4.93 -10.18
C ALA A 62 -3.43 6.33 -10.35
N THR A 63 -3.09 7.02 -11.44
CA THR A 63 -3.72 8.31 -11.80
C THR A 63 -5.18 8.13 -12.14
N ASN A 64 -5.47 7.16 -12.99
CA ASN A 64 -6.81 6.75 -13.35
C ASN A 64 -7.02 5.30 -12.93
N PHE A 65 -8.09 5.02 -12.19
CA PHE A 65 -8.46 3.68 -11.78
C PHE A 65 -9.87 3.36 -12.25
N LYS A 66 -10.06 2.17 -12.83
CA LYS A 66 -11.38 1.68 -13.23
C LYS A 66 -11.45 0.16 -13.10
N LYS A 67 -12.49 -0.33 -12.41
CA LYS A 67 -12.85 -1.76 -12.43
C LYS A 67 -13.58 -2.09 -13.73
N VAL A 68 -13.21 -3.20 -14.37
CA VAL A 68 -13.83 -3.69 -15.61
C VAL A 68 -14.43 -5.09 -15.41
N LYS A 69 -15.46 -5.42 -16.20
CA LYS A 69 -16.19 -6.69 -16.07
C LYS A 69 -15.60 -7.84 -16.88
N LYS A 70 -14.77 -7.55 -17.90
CA LYS A 70 -14.21 -8.57 -18.80
C LYS A 70 -12.68 -8.54 -18.72
N PRO A 71 -12.00 -9.71 -18.65
CA PRO A 71 -10.55 -9.77 -18.55
C PRO A 71 -9.82 -9.08 -19.72
N LYS A 72 -10.39 -9.17 -20.93
CA LYS A 72 -9.80 -8.58 -22.14
C LYS A 72 -9.71 -7.05 -22.11
N ASP A 73 -10.52 -6.39 -21.28
CA ASP A 73 -10.56 -4.94 -21.16
C ASP A 73 -9.62 -4.44 -20.03
N ALA A 74 -8.91 -5.36 -19.35
CA ALA A 74 -8.05 -5.10 -18.22
C ALA A 74 -6.55 -5.18 -18.56
N ASN A 75 -5.77 -4.22 -18.08
CA ASN A 75 -4.32 -4.33 -18.00
C ASN A 75 -3.85 -4.98 -16.68
N PHE A 76 -4.65 -4.95 -15.61
CA PHE A 76 -4.37 -5.68 -14.37
C PHE A 76 -5.46 -6.70 -14.09
N GLN A 77 -5.07 -7.94 -13.82
CA GLN A 77 -6.00 -9.04 -13.56
C GLN A 77 -5.67 -9.74 -12.25
N ILE A 78 -6.68 -9.96 -11.41
CA ILE A 78 -6.62 -10.89 -10.27
C ILE A 78 -7.40 -12.15 -10.66
N ARG A 79 -6.72 -13.29 -10.63
CA ARG A 79 -7.30 -14.59 -10.95
C ARG A 79 -7.20 -15.54 -9.77
N LEU A 80 -8.31 -16.19 -9.45
CA LEU A 80 -8.33 -17.27 -8.48
C LEU A 80 -8.21 -18.59 -9.25
N GLU A 81 -7.11 -19.32 -9.03
CA GLU A 81 -6.77 -20.56 -9.72
C GLU A 81 -6.66 -21.69 -8.69
N PRO A 82 -7.78 -22.33 -8.31
CA PRO A 82 -7.77 -23.48 -7.40
C PRO A 82 -6.89 -24.61 -7.95
N ASN A 83 -6.16 -25.29 -7.08
CA ASN A 83 -5.24 -26.40 -7.43
C ASN A 83 -4.02 -26.00 -8.28
N SER A 84 -3.60 -24.73 -8.25
CA SER A 84 -2.37 -24.26 -8.91
C SER A 84 -1.08 -24.66 -8.18
N ASN A 85 -1.19 -25.41 -7.08
CA ASN A 85 -0.12 -25.76 -6.16
C ASN A 85 0.57 -24.54 -5.52
N LEU A 86 -0.05 -23.35 -5.57
CA LEU A 86 0.47 -22.13 -4.93
C LEU A 86 0.26 -22.17 -3.41
N GLY A 87 -0.69 -22.96 -2.94
CA GLY A 87 -1.06 -23.04 -1.53
C GLY A 87 -1.83 -21.81 -1.06
N ALA A 88 -2.15 -21.78 0.23
CA ALA A 88 -3.11 -20.83 0.81
C ALA A 88 -2.69 -19.35 0.74
N GLU A 89 -1.40 -19.06 0.61
CA GLU A 89 -0.86 -17.70 0.66
C GLU A 89 0.12 -17.42 -0.49
N GLY A 90 0.31 -18.37 -1.39
CA GLY A 90 1.19 -18.20 -2.55
C GLY A 90 0.50 -17.46 -3.69
N PHE A 91 1.33 -16.89 -4.56
CA PHE A 91 0.88 -16.20 -5.76
C PHE A 91 1.88 -16.34 -6.92
N GLU A 92 1.40 -16.06 -8.12
CA GLU A 92 2.18 -15.95 -9.34
C GLU A 92 1.84 -14.67 -10.08
N ILE A 93 2.85 -13.89 -10.46
CA ILE A 93 2.75 -12.69 -11.27
C ILE A 93 3.21 -13.05 -12.68
N LYS A 94 2.31 -12.87 -13.65
CA LYS A 94 2.56 -13.05 -15.10
C LYS A 94 2.51 -11.71 -15.80
N VAL A 95 3.36 -11.53 -16.81
CA VAL A 95 3.29 -10.39 -17.73
C VAL A 95 2.35 -10.76 -18.88
N ASN A 96 1.36 -9.91 -19.13
CA ASN A 96 0.39 -10.09 -20.20
C ASN A 96 0.96 -9.55 -21.53
N SER A 97 0.43 -10.04 -22.66
CA SER A 97 0.83 -9.57 -23.99
C SER A 97 0.56 -8.08 -24.24
N ASN A 98 -0.37 -7.47 -23.50
CA ASN A 98 -0.70 -6.05 -23.55
C ASN A 98 0.15 -5.18 -22.59
N GLN A 99 1.32 -5.67 -22.15
CA GLN A 99 2.18 -5.03 -21.14
C GLN A 99 1.52 -4.87 -19.76
N GLY A 100 0.39 -5.54 -19.55
CA GLY A 100 -0.29 -5.64 -18.26
C GLY A 100 0.26 -6.76 -17.38
N TYR A 101 -0.38 -6.99 -16.23
CA TYR A 101 -0.01 -8.04 -15.29
C TYR A 101 -1.22 -8.86 -14.86
N THR A 102 -1.00 -10.15 -14.61
CA THR A 102 -1.96 -11.04 -13.97
C THR A 102 -1.36 -11.57 -12.68
N ILE A 103 -2.07 -11.42 -11.57
CA ILE A 103 -1.79 -12.07 -10.29
C ILE A 103 -2.72 -13.28 -10.19
N ALA A 104 -2.14 -14.48 -10.19
CA ALA A 104 -2.84 -15.73 -9.93
C ALA A 104 -2.56 -16.19 -8.49
N ALA A 105 -3.60 -16.64 -7.79
CA ALA A 105 -3.50 -17.19 -6.44
C ALA A 105 -4.60 -18.22 -6.18
N GLU A 106 -4.43 -19.11 -5.21
CA GLU A 106 -5.50 -20.04 -4.80
C GLU A 106 -6.54 -19.37 -3.90
N THR A 107 -6.14 -18.32 -3.16
CA THR A 107 -6.98 -17.66 -2.16
C THR A 107 -6.90 -16.14 -2.26
N PRO A 108 -7.86 -15.42 -1.65
CA PRO A 108 -7.77 -13.96 -1.51
C PRO A 108 -6.51 -13.46 -0.79
N ALA A 109 -5.99 -14.21 0.19
CA ALA A 109 -4.76 -13.81 0.90
C ALA A 109 -3.54 -13.85 -0.01
N GLY A 110 -3.39 -14.92 -0.82
CA GLY A 110 -2.35 -14.99 -1.83
C GLY A 110 -2.48 -13.87 -2.87
N ALA A 111 -3.70 -13.56 -3.32
CA ALA A 111 -3.95 -12.47 -4.25
C ALA A 111 -3.51 -11.11 -3.66
N LEU A 112 -3.85 -10.84 -2.39
CA LEU A 112 -3.45 -9.61 -1.69
C LEU A 112 -1.91 -9.48 -1.59
N TYR A 113 -1.22 -10.57 -1.24
CA TYR A 113 0.24 -10.57 -1.20
C TYR A 113 0.86 -10.35 -2.58
N GLY A 114 0.29 -10.95 -3.62
CA GLY A 114 0.68 -10.73 -5.00
C GLY A 114 0.46 -9.29 -5.47
N THR A 115 -0.61 -8.63 -5.00
CA THR A 115 -0.86 -7.20 -5.25
C THR A 115 0.24 -6.34 -4.66
N TYR A 116 0.58 -6.51 -3.37
CA TYR A 116 1.66 -5.74 -2.76
C TYR A 116 3.02 -5.99 -3.42
N GLU A 117 3.31 -7.24 -3.80
CA GLU A 117 4.54 -7.57 -4.54
C GLU A 117 4.58 -6.90 -5.91
N LEU A 118 3.48 -6.93 -6.66
CA LEU A 118 3.39 -6.26 -7.96
C LEU A 118 3.59 -4.74 -7.82
N LEU A 119 2.91 -4.10 -6.87
CA LEU A 119 3.08 -2.67 -6.61
C LEU A 119 4.53 -2.34 -6.23
N ARG A 120 5.19 -3.20 -5.44
CA ARG A 120 6.61 -3.08 -5.12
C ARG A 120 7.49 -3.22 -6.36
N MET A 121 7.25 -4.23 -7.20
CA MET A 121 7.98 -4.47 -8.44
C MET A 121 7.91 -3.26 -9.39
N MET A 122 6.72 -2.69 -9.57
CA MET A 122 6.50 -1.52 -10.43
C MET A 122 7.27 -0.29 -9.91
N ARG A 123 7.31 -0.09 -8.59
CA ARG A 123 8.10 1.00 -7.97
C ARG A 123 9.60 0.82 -8.13
N LEU A 124 10.08 -0.42 -8.19
CA LEU A 124 11.50 -0.75 -8.37
C LEU A 124 11.88 -0.93 -9.85
N TYR A 125 10.99 -0.61 -10.79
CA TYR A 125 11.18 -0.81 -12.23
C TYR A 125 11.60 -2.25 -12.60
N ASN A 126 11.06 -3.24 -11.89
CA ASN A 126 11.37 -4.65 -12.07
C ASN A 126 10.17 -5.42 -12.64
N SER A 127 10.07 -5.52 -13.96
CA SER A 127 8.90 -6.03 -14.70
C SER A 127 8.97 -7.53 -15.07
N ARG A 128 9.53 -8.37 -14.19
CA ARG A 128 9.72 -9.81 -14.49
C ARG A 128 8.60 -10.69 -13.92
N PRO A 129 8.22 -11.79 -14.58
CA PRO A 129 7.37 -12.81 -13.96
C PRO A 129 7.98 -13.36 -12.67
N LEU A 130 7.13 -13.70 -11.69
CA LEU A 130 7.55 -14.16 -10.38
C LEU A 130 6.51 -15.09 -9.75
N THR A 131 6.96 -16.21 -9.21
CA THR A 131 6.15 -17.05 -8.31
C THR A 131 6.72 -16.96 -6.91
N SER A 132 5.88 -16.78 -5.90
CA SER A 132 6.29 -16.71 -4.50
C SER A 132 5.33 -17.46 -3.60
N LYS A 133 5.89 -18.15 -2.61
CA LYS A 133 5.15 -18.85 -1.54
C LYS A 133 5.85 -18.57 -0.22
N PRO A 134 5.12 -18.32 0.88
CA PRO A 134 5.76 -18.15 2.17
C PRO A 134 6.42 -19.45 2.61
N ALA A 135 7.66 -19.36 3.11
CA ALA A 135 8.37 -20.50 3.67
C ALA A 135 7.82 -20.92 5.04
N PHE A 136 7.20 -19.99 5.77
CA PHE A 136 6.66 -20.20 7.10
C PHE A 136 5.17 -19.87 7.14
N GLN A 137 4.40 -20.80 7.71
CA GLN A 137 2.95 -20.66 7.87
C GLN A 137 2.58 -19.56 8.87
N VAL A 138 3.42 -19.33 9.89
CA VAL A 138 3.16 -18.37 10.95
C VAL A 138 4.19 -17.24 10.90
N ARG A 139 3.71 -16.00 10.71
CA ARG A 139 4.52 -14.77 10.58
C ARG A 139 3.94 -13.70 11.49
N ILE A 140 4.27 -13.77 12.78
CA ILE A 140 3.65 -12.95 13.83
C ILE A 140 4.57 -11.80 14.23
N LEU A 141 3.97 -10.63 14.48
CA LEU A 141 4.60 -9.52 15.18
C LEU A 141 4.08 -9.49 16.61
N ASN A 142 4.98 -9.29 17.57
CA ASN A 142 4.63 -9.15 18.98
C ASN A 142 4.59 -7.67 19.37
N HIS A 143 3.60 -7.33 20.19
CA HIS A 143 3.40 -6.01 20.77
C HIS A 143 3.54 -6.11 22.28
N TRP A 144 4.35 -5.23 22.87
CA TRP A 144 4.54 -5.14 24.33
C TRP A 144 3.74 -3.95 24.89
N ASP A 145 2.52 -3.81 24.39
CA ASP A 145 1.62 -2.72 24.71
C ASP A 145 0.86 -3.02 26.02
N ASN A 146 0.80 -2.03 26.91
CA ASN A 146 0.05 -2.12 28.16
C ASN A 146 -1.33 -1.46 28.02
N PRO A 147 -2.34 -1.90 28.78
CA PRO A 147 -3.68 -1.30 28.75
C PRO A 147 -3.73 0.19 29.11
N ASP A 148 -2.75 0.71 29.85
CA ASP A 148 -2.61 2.14 30.16
C ASP A 148 -2.11 2.98 28.98
N GLY A 149 -1.77 2.34 27.85
CA GLY A 149 -1.26 2.96 26.63
C GLY A 149 0.27 3.11 26.59
N SER A 150 0.99 2.73 27.65
CA SER A 150 2.45 2.60 27.61
C SER A 150 2.87 1.36 26.79
N VAL A 151 4.11 1.34 26.33
CA VAL A 151 4.69 0.19 25.60
C VAL A 151 6.01 -0.17 26.28
N GLU A 152 6.14 -1.39 26.76
CA GLU A 152 7.40 -1.85 27.34
C GLU A 152 8.46 -1.94 26.25
N ARG A 153 9.61 -1.30 26.49
CA ARG A 153 10.67 -1.12 25.46
C ARG A 153 10.17 -0.40 24.20
N GLY A 154 9.11 0.40 24.31
CA GLY A 154 8.59 1.21 23.23
C GLY A 154 9.36 2.52 23.05
N TYR A 155 9.94 2.73 21.87
CA TYR A 155 10.66 3.95 21.51
C TYR A 155 9.95 4.79 20.42
N ALA A 156 8.75 4.35 20.00
CA ALA A 156 8.00 4.93 18.88
C ALA A 156 6.68 5.62 19.31
N GLY A 157 6.57 5.99 20.58
CA GLY A 157 5.36 6.63 21.14
C GLY A 157 4.47 5.68 21.92
N LYS A 158 3.19 6.04 22.04
CA LYS A 158 2.16 5.30 22.80
C LYS A 158 1.54 4.18 21.96
N SER A 159 0.89 3.25 22.66
CA SER A 159 0.13 2.17 22.04
C SER A 159 -0.83 2.69 20.97
N ILE A 160 -0.97 1.93 19.89
CA ILE A 160 -1.95 2.20 18.83
C ILE A 160 -3.32 1.56 19.13
N TRP A 161 -3.39 0.73 20.19
CA TRP A 161 -4.54 -0.09 20.55
C TRP A 161 -5.22 0.35 21.86
N PHE A 162 -4.44 0.81 22.84
CA PHE A 162 -4.90 1.01 24.20
C PHE A 162 -4.68 2.44 24.71
N LYS A 163 -5.62 2.89 25.55
CA LYS A 163 -5.50 4.14 26.31
C LYS A 163 -6.38 4.07 27.56
N ASP A 164 -5.84 4.49 28.71
CA ASP A 164 -6.57 4.61 29.99
C ASP A 164 -7.33 3.34 30.40
N GLY A 165 -6.73 2.17 30.19
CA GLY A 165 -7.31 0.86 30.53
C GLY A 165 -8.38 0.36 29.55
N LYS A 166 -8.54 1.00 28.39
CA LYS A 166 -9.56 0.66 27.39
C LYS A 166 -8.94 0.44 26.01
N ILE A 167 -9.60 -0.37 25.20
CA ILE A 167 -9.33 -0.44 23.75
C ILE A 167 -9.75 0.91 23.16
N ASN A 168 -8.80 1.61 22.57
CA ASN A 168 -8.98 2.91 21.93
C ASN A 168 -7.95 3.02 20.80
N PHE A 169 -8.39 2.74 19.58
CA PHE A 169 -7.56 2.83 18.39
C PHE A 169 -7.18 4.29 18.15
N ARG A 170 -5.89 4.57 17.98
CA ARG A 170 -5.40 5.92 17.71
C ARG A 170 -5.93 6.43 16.37
N SER A 171 -6.61 7.58 16.42
CA SER A 171 -7.22 8.21 15.24
C SER A 171 -6.26 9.10 14.44
N ASP A 172 -5.05 9.35 14.95
CA ASP A 172 -4.04 10.19 14.30
C ASP A 172 -3.06 9.38 13.42
N ILE A 173 -3.44 8.14 13.09
CA ILE A 173 -2.70 7.20 12.23
C ILE A 173 -3.39 7.02 10.86
N GLU A 174 -4.56 7.65 10.65
CA GLU A 174 -5.31 7.65 9.38
C GLU A 174 -5.02 8.87 8.49
#